data_AF-A0A822EBZ9-F1
#
_entry.id   AF-A0A822EBZ9-F1
#
_cell.length_a   1.000
_cell.length_b   1.000
_cell.length_c   1.000
_cell.angle_alpha   90.00
_cell.angle_beta   90.00
_cell.angle_gamma   90.00
#
_symmetry.space_group_name_H-M   'P 1'
#
loop_
_entity.id
_entity.type
_entity.pdbx_description
1 polymer ?
#
loop_
_entity_poly.entity_id
_entity_poly.type
_entity_poly.pdbx_seq_one_letter_code
_entity_poly.pdbx_strand_id
1 'polypeptide(L)'
;FSEFDIGQNRAEVTKEKLSELNNNVNVTYSSSNIDEDFLQKHKVNVFVLTDDDIDNQVKIGDYCHEHGIKFVNANIKGLFRQIFCDFGQNFKVFDTNGEDSITEETVDSISHV
;
A
#
# COMPACT_ATOMS: atom_id res chain seq x y z
N PHE A 1 -20.82 3.95 -1.94
CA PHE A 1 -21.62 4.18 -3.17
C PHE A 1 -23.09 4.11 -2.84
N SER A 2 -23.92 4.78 -3.62
CA SER A 2 -25.38 4.69 -3.63
C SER A 2 -25.87 4.41 -5.06
N GLU A 3 -27.16 4.11 -5.24
CA GLU A 3 -27.74 3.89 -6.57
C GLU A 3 -27.62 5.12 -7.49
N PHE A 4 -27.54 6.33 -6.91
CA PHE A 4 -27.34 7.57 -7.66
C PHE A 4 -25.92 7.70 -8.25
N ASP A 5 -24.95 6.91 -7.77
CA ASP A 5 -23.55 6.97 -8.22
C ASP A 5 -23.30 6.09 -9.47
N ILE A 6 -24.30 5.35 -9.94
CA ILE A 6 -24.17 4.43 -11.07
C ILE A 6 -23.79 5.21 -12.34
N GLY A 7 -22.73 4.76 -13.02
CA GLY A 7 -22.21 5.37 -14.24
C GLY A 7 -21.23 6.53 -14.00
N GLN A 8 -21.05 6.97 -12.75
CA GLN A 8 -20.08 8.01 -12.40
C GLN A 8 -18.70 7.42 -12.10
N ASN A 9 -17.65 8.26 -12.15
CA ASN A 9 -16.29 7.83 -11.83
C ASN A 9 -16.20 7.45 -10.34
N ARG A 10 -15.78 6.21 -10.05
CA ARG A 10 -15.73 5.69 -8.68
C ARG A 10 -14.78 6.47 -7.77
N ALA A 11 -13.64 6.95 -8.27
CA ALA A 11 -12.65 7.67 -7.47
C ALA A 11 -13.16 9.08 -7.11
N GLU A 12 -13.82 9.75 -8.07
CA GLU A 12 -14.42 11.07 -7.87
C GLU A 12 -15.51 11.05 -6.80
N VAL A 13 -16.50 10.14 -6.90
CA VAL A 13 -17.64 10.08 -5.97
C VAL A 13 -17.28 9.61 -4.56
N THR A 14 -16.12 8.97 -4.39
CA THR A 14 -15.64 8.49 -3.08
C THR A 14 -14.70 9.45 -2.37
N LYS A 15 -14.07 10.37 -3.11
CA LYS A 15 -13.04 11.28 -2.59
C LYS A 15 -13.49 12.06 -1.36
N GLU A 16 -14.70 12.64 -1.38
CA GLU A 16 -15.21 13.43 -0.25
C GLU A 16 -15.43 12.57 1.00
N LYS A 17 -16.16 11.46 0.86
CA LYS A 17 -16.43 10.51 1.95
C LYS A 17 -15.15 9.93 2.56
N LEU A 18 -14.11 9.69 1.75
CA LEU A 18 -12.81 9.25 2.24
C LEU A 18 -12.07 10.36 3.00
N SER A 19 -12.18 11.61 2.55
CA SER A 19 -11.55 12.77 3.21
C SER A 19 -12.12 13.00 4.62
N GLU A 20 -13.40 12.74 4.82
CA GLU A 20 -14.09 12.92 6.10
C GLU A 20 -13.59 11.98 7.21
N LEU A 21 -12.93 10.87 6.87
CA LEU A 21 -12.42 9.91 7.86
C LEU A 21 -11.29 10.47 8.72
N ASN A 22 -10.47 11.36 8.16
CA ASN A 22 -9.36 11.99 8.87
C ASN A 22 -8.91 13.28 8.18
N ASN A 23 -9.22 14.43 8.80
CA ASN A 23 -8.88 15.76 8.28
C ASN A 23 -7.36 16.04 8.18
N ASN A 24 -6.51 15.20 8.79
CA ASN A 24 -5.06 15.31 8.65
C ASN A 24 -4.52 14.63 7.39
N VAL A 25 -5.37 13.94 6.63
CA VAL A 25 -5.00 13.24 5.40
C VAL A 25 -5.64 13.93 4.20
N ASN A 26 -4.81 14.38 3.26
CA ASN A 26 -5.30 14.94 2.00
C ASN A 26 -5.63 13.82 1.02
N VAL A 27 -6.90 13.74 0.60
CA VAL A 27 -7.38 12.78 -0.41
C VAL A 27 -7.59 13.49 -1.74
N THR A 28 -6.95 12.97 -2.78
CA THR A 28 -7.11 13.40 -4.16
C THR A 28 -7.58 12.24 -5.03
N TYR A 29 -8.12 12.54 -6.20
CA TYR A 29 -8.47 11.53 -7.20
C TYR A 29 -7.84 11.90 -8.54
N SER A 30 -7.66 10.90 -9.40
CA SER A 30 -7.23 11.08 -10.78
C SER A 30 -8.04 10.17 -11.69
N SER A 31 -8.35 10.66 -12.88
CA SER A 31 -8.95 9.91 -13.98
C SER A 31 -7.94 9.58 -15.08
N SER A 32 -6.66 9.92 -14.88
CA SER A 32 -5.59 9.57 -15.80
C SER A 32 -5.33 8.07 -15.80
N ASN A 33 -4.82 7.55 -16.91
CA ASN A 33 -4.35 6.17 -16.99
C ASN A 33 -3.23 5.92 -15.99
N ILE A 34 -3.15 4.70 -15.49
CA ILE A 34 -2.09 4.26 -14.59
C ILE A 34 -0.95 3.74 -15.46
N ASP A 35 0.06 4.58 -15.66
CA ASP A 35 1.27 4.27 -16.40
C ASP A 35 2.51 4.84 -15.66
N GLU A 36 3.69 4.68 -16.27
CA GLU A 36 4.96 5.12 -15.70
C GLU A 36 4.98 6.65 -15.49
N ASP A 37 4.43 7.41 -16.45
CA ASP A 37 4.29 8.87 -16.39
C ASP A 37 3.40 9.29 -15.21
N PHE A 38 2.30 8.57 -14.99
CA PHE A 38 1.45 8.78 -13.82
C PHE A 38 2.23 8.61 -12.52
N LEU A 39 2.98 7.52 -12.37
CA LEU A 39 3.76 7.25 -11.16
C LEU A 39 4.85 8.32 -10.94
N GLN A 40 5.54 8.70 -12.01
CA GLN A 40 6.56 9.74 -11.97
C GLN A 40 5.98 11.10 -11.56
N LYS A 41 4.81 11.46 -12.10
CA LYS A 41 4.13 12.72 -11.80
C LYS A 41 3.66 12.80 -10.35
N HIS A 42 3.09 11.71 -9.81
CA HIS A 42 2.46 11.71 -8.49
C HIS A 42 3.43 11.43 -7.33
N LYS A 43 4.64 10.92 -7.61
CA LYS A 43 5.72 10.71 -6.62
C LYS A 43 5.24 10.04 -5.33
N VAL A 44 4.72 8.84 -5.48
CA VAL A 44 4.17 8.05 -4.37
C VAL A 44 5.26 7.20 -3.69
N ASN A 45 5.14 7.02 -2.37
CA ASN A 45 6.04 6.12 -1.63
C ASN A 45 5.57 4.66 -1.68
N VAL A 46 4.25 4.46 -1.76
CA VAL A 46 3.59 3.16 -1.82
C VAL A 46 2.55 3.21 -2.92
N PHE A 47 2.55 2.20 -3.79
CA PHE A 47 1.56 2.04 -4.85
C PHE A 47 0.79 0.74 -4.63
N VAL A 48 -0.54 0.83 -4.56
CA VAL A 48 -1.44 -0.31 -4.38
C VAL A 48 -2.25 -0.48 -5.64
N LEU A 49 -2.09 -1.63 -6.30
CA LEU A 49 -2.82 -1.98 -7.52
C LEU A 49 -3.88 -3.05 -7.19
N THR A 50 -5.09 -2.85 -7.68
CA THR A 50 -6.22 -3.74 -7.41
C THR A 50 -7.03 -4.02 -8.66
N ASP A 51 -7.45 -5.27 -8.84
CA ASP A 51 -8.33 -5.74 -9.91
C ASP A 51 -7.85 -5.42 -11.34
N ASP A 52 -6.53 -5.46 -11.56
CA ASP A 52 -5.89 -5.22 -12.86
C ASP A 52 -5.52 -6.53 -13.57
N ASP A 53 -5.09 -6.48 -14.83
CA ASP A 53 -4.58 -7.65 -15.55
C ASP A 53 -3.14 -7.98 -15.15
N ILE A 54 -2.72 -9.23 -15.39
CA ILE A 54 -1.40 -9.71 -14.91
C ILE A 54 -0.23 -9.02 -15.63
N ASP A 55 -0.39 -8.66 -16.90
CA ASP A 55 0.69 -8.06 -17.70
C ASP A 55 0.95 -6.64 -17.18
N ASN A 56 -0.11 -5.88 -16.89
CA ASN A 56 0.00 -4.55 -16.30
C ASN A 56 0.51 -4.60 -14.86
N GLN A 57 0.10 -5.60 -14.06
CA GLN A 57 0.63 -5.81 -12.70
C GLN A 57 2.15 -6.01 -12.71
N VAL A 58 2.66 -6.83 -13.63
CA VAL A 58 4.11 -7.06 -13.77
C VAL A 58 4.80 -5.77 -14.20
N LYS A 59 4.30 -5.11 -15.26
CA LYS A 59 4.88 -3.86 -15.77
C LYS A 59 4.99 -2.78 -14.70
N ILE A 60 3.90 -2.51 -13.98
CA ILE A 60 3.86 -1.49 -12.93
C ILE A 60 4.68 -1.91 -11.71
N GLY A 61 4.64 -3.20 -11.36
CA GLY A 61 5.44 -3.77 -10.27
C GLY A 61 6.94 -3.60 -10.52
N ASP A 62 7.41 -3.96 -11.71
CA ASP A 62 8.82 -3.82 -12.11
C ASP A 62 9.26 -2.35 -12.06
N TYR A 63 8.46 -1.44 -12.63
CA TYR A 63 8.73 -0.02 -12.56
C TYR A 63 8.82 0.48 -11.10
N CYS A 64 7.88 0.06 -10.24
CA CYS A 64 7.91 0.42 -8.83
C CYS A 64 9.17 -0.09 -8.13
N HIS A 65 9.57 -1.34 -8.37
CA HIS A 65 10.79 -1.94 -7.80
C HIS A 65 12.03 -1.14 -8.18
N GLU A 66 12.21 -0.87 -9.48
CA GLU A 66 13.37 -0.13 -10.01
C GLU A 66 13.47 1.29 -9.45
N HIS A 67 12.33 1.92 -9.15
CA HIS A 67 12.27 3.30 -8.64
C HIS A 67 12.14 3.39 -7.11
N GLY A 68 12.22 2.26 -6.38
CA GLY A 68 12.15 2.23 -4.92
C GLY A 68 10.77 2.56 -4.34
N ILE A 69 9.72 2.46 -5.15
CA ILE A 69 8.31 2.58 -4.75
C ILE A 69 7.85 1.23 -4.21
N LYS A 70 7.24 1.22 -3.03
CA LYS A 70 6.77 -0.02 -2.40
C LYS A 70 5.48 -0.41 -3.11
N PHE A 71 5.39 -1.65 -3.58
CA PHE A 71 4.29 -2.13 -4.37
C PHE A 71 3.48 -3.18 -3.62
N VAL A 72 2.16 -3.05 -3.69
CA VAL A 72 1.21 -4.07 -3.22
C VAL A 72 0.20 -4.32 -4.33
N ASN A 73 0.04 -5.58 -4.71
CA ASN A 73 -1.02 -6.02 -5.60
C ASN A 73 -2.04 -6.84 -4.82
N ALA A 74 -3.33 -6.51 -4.95
CA ALA A 74 -4.41 -7.21 -4.26
C ALA A 74 -5.60 -7.44 -5.20
N ASN A 75 -5.89 -8.71 -5.51
CA ASN A 75 -6.95 -9.11 -6.42
C ASN A 75 -7.93 -10.05 -5.75
N ILE A 76 -9.22 -9.88 -6.03
CA ILE A 76 -10.29 -10.74 -5.54
C ILE A 76 -11.13 -11.24 -6.72
N LYS A 77 -11.23 -12.56 -6.87
CA LYS A 77 -12.03 -13.24 -7.90
C LYS A 77 -12.99 -14.23 -7.23
N GLY A 78 -14.16 -13.74 -6.85
CA GLY A 78 -15.13 -14.52 -6.07
C GLY A 78 -14.58 -14.92 -4.71
N LEU A 79 -14.49 -16.23 -4.43
CA LEU A 79 -13.95 -16.75 -3.17
C LEU A 79 -12.41 -16.77 -3.12
N PHE A 80 -11.76 -16.60 -4.28
CA PHE A 80 -10.31 -16.63 -4.39
C PHE A 80 -9.73 -15.23 -4.29
N ARG A 81 -8.57 -15.12 -3.63
CA ARG A 81 -7.86 -13.87 -3.45
C ARG A 81 -6.36 -14.09 -3.59
N GLN A 82 -5.68 -13.06 -4.06
CA GLN A 82 -4.23 -13.00 -4.15
C GLN A 82 -3.76 -11.67 -3.58
N ILE A 83 -2.69 -11.74 -2.77
CA ILE A 83 -1.94 -10.56 -2.34
C ILE A 83 -0.47 -10.82 -2.65
N PHE A 84 0.19 -9.82 -3.23
CA PHE A 84 1.62 -9.80 -3.47
C PHE A 84 2.19 -8.48 -2.97
N CYS A 85 3.36 -8.54 -2.34
CA CYS A 85 4.06 -7.38 -1.79
C CYS A 85 5.51 -7.37 -2.26
N ASP A 86 5.95 -6.22 -2.76
CA ASP A 86 7.35 -5.93 -3.07
C ASP A 86 7.74 -4.60 -2.44
N PHE A 87 8.56 -4.65 -1.40
CA PHE A 87 9.01 -3.46 -0.68
C PHE A 87 10.43 -3.02 -1.07
N GLY A 88 10.96 -3.59 -2.16
CA GLY A 88 12.32 -3.39 -2.64
C GLY A 88 13.35 -4.21 -1.87
N GLN A 89 14.59 -4.16 -2.34
CA GLN A 89 15.69 -5.00 -1.83
C GLN A 89 16.13 -4.67 -0.39
N ASN A 90 15.94 -3.43 0.05
CA ASN A 90 16.48 -2.91 1.30
C ASN A 90 15.39 -2.41 2.25
N PHE A 91 14.30 -3.17 2.40
CA PHE A 91 13.24 -2.85 3.35
C PHE A 91 13.66 -3.23 4.78
N LYS A 92 13.66 -2.25 5.70
CA LYS A 92 14.00 -2.47 7.10
C LYS A 92 12.75 -2.68 7.94
N VAL A 93 12.67 -3.82 8.62
CA VAL A 93 11.67 -4.10 9.64
C VAL A 93 12.24 -3.69 11.00
N PHE A 94 11.58 -2.77 11.69
CA PHE A 94 12.01 -2.28 13.01
C PHE A 94 11.46 -3.12 14.16
N ASP A 95 10.28 -3.70 13.94
CA ASP A 95 9.59 -4.59 14.87
C ASP A 95 8.94 -5.71 14.04
N THR A 96 9.27 -6.95 14.37
CA THR A 96 8.84 -8.14 13.62
C THR A 96 7.60 -8.80 14.18
N ASN A 97 7.15 -8.46 15.39
CA ASN A 97 6.05 -9.16 16.06
C ASN A 97 5.01 -8.23 16.68
N GLY A 98 5.31 -6.95 16.94
CA GLY A 98 4.36 -6.02 17.55
C GLY A 98 4.10 -6.26 19.03
N GLU A 99 4.86 -7.16 19.66
CA GLU A 99 4.68 -7.51 21.06
C GLU A 99 5.45 -6.54 21.96
N ASP A 100 4.94 -6.32 23.18
CA ASP A 100 5.65 -5.53 24.18
C ASP A 100 7.02 -6.15 24.49
N SER A 101 8.00 -5.29 24.73
CA SER A 101 9.33 -5.75 25.12
C SER A 101 9.27 -6.48 26.45
N ILE A 102 9.78 -7.72 26.49
CA ILE A 102 9.92 -8.45 27.74
C ILE A 102 11.05 -7.79 28.53
N THR A 103 10.70 -7.11 29.62
CA THR A 103 11.65 -6.71 30.65
C THR A 103 11.69 -7.81 31.70
N GLU A 104 12.75 -8.62 31.74
CA GLU A 104 13.02 -9.45 32.92
C GLU A 104 13.40 -8.52 34.08
N GLU A 105 12.47 -8.31 35.01
CA GLU A 105 12.72 -7.57 36.24
C GLU A 105 13.45 -8.45 37.27
N THR A 106 14.70 -8.86 36.98
CA THR A 106 15.79 -9.07 37.95
C THR A 106 17.01 -9.71 37.28
N VAL A 107 18.12 -8.99 37.22
CA VAL A 107 19.44 -9.56 36.93
C VAL A 107 20.11 -9.84 38.27
N ASP A 108 20.23 -11.12 38.64
CA ASP A 108 20.80 -11.54 39.94
C ASP A 108 22.33 -11.42 39.99
N SER A 109 23.02 -11.72 38.88
CA SER A 109 24.45 -11.48 38.75
C SER A 109 24.91 -11.45 37.29
N ILE A 110 26.00 -10.73 37.03
CA ILE A 110 26.75 -10.79 35.77
C ILE A 110 28.16 -11.25 36.13
N SER A 111 28.56 -12.42 35.67
CA SER A 111 29.91 -12.96 35.92
C SER A 111 30.91 -12.43 34.88
N HIS A 112 32.12 -12.08 35.34
CA HIS A 112 33.29 -11.87 34.47
C HIS A 112 34.19 -13.10 34.58
N VAL A 113 34.60 -13.63 33.42
CA VAL A 113 35.68 -14.62 33.30
C VAL A 113 36.99 -13.87 33.10
#